data_AF-A0A5P1E0H6-F1
#
_entry.id   AF-A0A5P1E0H6-F1
#
_cell.length_a   1.000
_cell.length_b   1.000
_cell.length_c   1.000
_cell.angle_alpha   90.00
_cell.angle_beta   90.00
_cell.angle_gamma   90.00
#
_symmetry.space_group_name_H-M   'P 1'
#
loop_
_entity.id
_entity.type
_entity.pdbx_description
1 polymer ?
#
loop_
_entity_poly.entity_id
_entity_poly.type
_entity_poly.pdbx_seq_one_letter_code
_entity_poly.pdbx_strand_id
1 'polypeptide(L)' 'MDKIAELTGHTSRVLYMAQSPDGCTVASAAGDETLRFWKIFGDPDVPNHAQTKQESTVPFANFNFIR' A
#
# COMPACT_ATOMS: atom_id res chain seq x y z
N MET A 1 -7.07 -1.09 22.01
CA MET A 1 -6.58 -1.05 20.62
C MET A 1 -6.79 0.36 20.14
N ASP A 2 -5.71 1.11 19.99
CA ASP A 2 -5.78 2.52 19.65
C ASP A 2 -5.75 2.68 18.13
N LYS A 3 -6.68 3.47 17.58
CA LYS A 3 -6.71 3.81 16.16
C LYS A 3 -5.55 4.77 15.87
N ILE A 4 -4.66 4.38 14.95
CA ILE A 4 -3.46 5.17 14.62
C ILE A 4 -3.64 6.12 13.43
N ALA A 5 -4.55 5.82 12.50
CA ALA A 5 -4.87 6.66 11.34
C ALA A 5 -6.21 6.24 10.72
N GLU A 6 -6.83 7.17 9.99
CA GLU A 6 -8.05 6.92 9.20
C GLU A 6 -7.91 7.56 7.83
N LEU A 7 -8.09 6.77 6.78
CA LEU A 7 -7.96 7.21 5.39
C LEU A 7 -9.36 7.47 4.81
N THR A 8 -9.79 8.72 4.86
CA THR A 8 -11.14 9.14 4.45
C THR A 8 -11.16 9.64 3.01
N GLY A 9 -12.17 9.23 2.23
CA GLY A 9 -12.39 9.82 0.91
C GLY A 9 -13.15 8.93 -0.07
N HIS A 10 -13.17 7.62 0.16
CA HIS A 10 -14.07 6.76 -0.60
C HIS A 10 -15.52 7.00 -0.19
N THR A 11 -16.40 7.12 -1.17
CA THR A 11 -17.85 7.34 -0.95
C THR A 11 -18.64 6.03 -0.98
N SER A 12 -17.96 4.93 -1.29
CA SER A 12 -18.51 3.57 -1.34
C SER A 12 -17.57 2.58 -0.65
N ARG A 13 -17.99 1.32 -0.57
CA ARG A 13 -17.20 0.24 0.04
C ARG A 13 -15.86 0.10 -0.68
N VAL A 14 -14.77 0.09 0.10
CA VAL A 14 -13.46 -0.33 -0.39
C VAL A 14 -13.52 -1.82 -0.69
N LEU A 15 -13.23 -2.19 -1.93
CA LEU A 15 -13.29 -3.56 -2.43
C LEU A 15 -11.91 -4.20 -2.45
N TYR A 16 -10.86 -3.41 -2.71
CA TYR A 16 -9.49 -3.89 -2.82
C TYR A 16 -8.50 -2.94 -2.16
N MET A 17 -7.41 -3.51 -1.65
CA MET A 17 -6.30 -2.79 -1.04
C MET A 17 -4.98 -3.47 -1.40
N ALA A 18 -3.96 -2.68 -1.72
CA ALA A 18 -2.59 -3.14 -1.96
C ALA A 18 -1.58 -2.18 -1.33
N GLN A 19 -0.43 -2.70 -0.91
CA GLN A 19 0.68 -1.92 -0.39
C GLN A 19 1.88 -2.07 -1.31
N SER A 20 2.64 -1.00 -1.51
CA SER A 20 3.91 -1.06 -2.20
C SER A 20 4.94 -1.86 -1.39
N PRO A 21 5.89 -2.57 -2.03
CA PRO A 21 6.91 -3.35 -1.31
C PRO A 21 7.82 -2.51 -0.40
N ASP A 22 7.95 -1.22 -0.70
CA ASP A 22 8.70 -0.26 0.13
C ASP A 22 7.92 0.18 1.39
N GLY A 23 6.65 -0.23 1.55
CA GLY A 23 5.78 0.14 2.66
C GLY A 23 5.31 1.60 2.65
N CYS A 24 5.71 2.40 1.67
CA CYS A 24 5.50 3.84 1.65
C CYS A 24 4.15 4.27 1.07
N THR A 25 3.53 3.41 0.27
CA THR A 25 2.29 3.73 -0.44
C THR A 25 1.25 2.61 -0.26
N VAL A 26 0.01 3.01 -0.04
CA VAL A 26 -1.16 2.12 -0.10
C VAL A 26 -2.06 2.58 -1.25
N ALA A 27 -2.53 1.63 -2.05
CA ALA A 27 -3.57 1.84 -3.04
C ALA A 27 -4.87 1.22 -2.54
N SER A 28 -5.98 1.94 -2.66
CA SER A 28 -7.32 1.45 -2.35
C SER A 28 -8.26 1.65 -3.53
N ALA A 29 -9.03 0.61 -3.86
CA ALA A 29 -10.06 0.64 -4.87
C ALA A 29 -11.44 0.47 -4.22
N ALA A 30 -12.41 1.28 -4.60
CA ALA A 30 -13.75 1.21 -4.05
C ALA A 30 -14.81 1.13 -5.15
N GLY A 31 -16.03 0.77 -4.73
CA GLY A 31 -17.22 0.79 -5.57
C GLY A 31 -17.70 2.21 -5.93
N ASP A 32 -16.94 3.25 -5.61
CA ASP A 32 -17.18 4.62 -6.06
C ASP A 32 -16.48 4.93 -7.39
N GLU A 33 -16.01 3.87 -8.06
CA GLU A 33 -15.29 3.92 -9.34
C GLU A 33 -13.95 4.67 -9.24
N THR A 34 -13.41 4.85 -8.03
CA THR A 34 -12.13 5.50 -7.81
C THR A 34 -11.04 4.56 -7.28
N LEU A 35 -9.82 4.87 -7.68
CA LEU A 35 -8.57 4.37 -7.11
C LEU A 35 -7.89 5.52 -6.39
N ARG A 36 -7.51 5.31 -5.12
CA ARG A 36 -6.81 6.32 -4.31
C ARG A 36 -5.47 5.77 -3.84
N PHE A 37 -4.47 6.66 -3.81
CA PHE A 37 -3.14 6.37 -3.29
C PHE A 37 -2.87 7.17 -2.03
N TRP A 38 -2.29 6.52 -1.03
CA TRP A 38 -2.01 7.07 0.29
C TRP A 38 -0.53 6.91 0.58
N LYS A 39 0.17 8.02 0.83
CA LYS A 39 1.55 7.98 1.35
C LYS A 39 1.50 7.84 2.86
N ILE A 40 2.15 6.82 3.40
CA ILE A 40 2.13 6.51 4.84
C ILE A 40 3.37 7.06 5.57
N PHE A 41 4.50 7.20 4.87
CA PHE A 41 5.70 7.86 5.40
C PHE A 41 5.82 9.27 4.84
N GLY A 42 5.69 10.26 5.71
CA GLY A 42 5.93 11.66 5.44
C GLY A 42 7.33 12.04 5.90
N ASP A 43 8.34 11.75 5.09
CA ASP A 43 9.43 12.68 4.80
C ASP A 43 10.42 12.02 3.82
N PRO A 44 10.68 12.59 2.64
CA PRO A 44 11.73 12.09 1.74
C PRO A 44 13.14 12.30 2.32
N ASP A 45 13.30 13.18 3.31
CA ASP A 45 14.59 13.57 3.90
C ASP A 45 14.96 12.78 5.17
N VAL A 46 14.08 11.90 5.66
CA VAL A 46 14.41 10.97 6.76
C VAL A 46 14.72 9.60 6.14
N PRO A 47 15.99 9.17 6.06
CA PRO A 47 16.33 7.86 5.51
C PRO A 47 15.92 6.80 6.53
N ASN A 48 14.69 6.33 6.41
CA ASN A 48 14.08 5.42 7.36
C ASN A 48 14.64 4.00 7.15
N HIS A 49 15.46 3.55 8.12
CA HIS A 49 15.97 2.20 8.32
C HIS A 49 16.73 1.53 7.16
N ALA A 50 18.00 1.22 7.44
CA ALA A 50 18.87 0.42 6.59
C ALA A 50 18.18 -0.84 6.03
N GLN A 51 18.17 -0.91 4.69
CA GLN A 51 18.45 -2.08 3.87
C GLN A 51 17.82 -3.44 4.26
N THR A 52 17.04 -4.01 3.35
CA THR A 52 17.48 -5.27 2.75
C THR A 52 17.26 -5.15 1.25
N LYS A 53 18.35 -4.89 0.53
CA LYS A 53 18.42 -5.19 -0.90
C LYS A 53 18.30 -6.71 -0.99
N GLN A 54 17.08 -7.24 -1.11
CA GLN A 54 16.89 -8.66 -1.38
C GLN A 54 17.22 -8.86 -2.85
N GLU A 55 18.52 -8.97 -3.14
CA GLU A 55 19.00 -9.61 -4.36
C GLU A 55 18.62 -11.09 -4.27
N SER A 56 17.38 -11.41 -4.63
CA SER A 56 17.05 -12.76 -5.06
C SER A 56 16.29 -12.64 -6.35
N THR A 57 16.97 -12.96 -7.45
CA THR A 57 16.35 -13.38 -8.70
C THR A 57 15.30 -14.44 -8.38
N VAL A 58 14.05 -14.01 -8.24
CA VAL A 58 12.90 -14.90 -8.32
C VAL A 58 12.10 -14.44 -9.54
N PRO A 59 12.13 -15.18 -10.66
CA PRO A 59 11.27 -14.86 -11.77
C PRO A 59 9.84 -15.20 -11.33
N PHE A 60 8.97 -14.18 -11.39
CA PHE A 60 7.51 -14.25 -11.25
C PHE A 60 6.96 -14.65 -9.87
N ALA A 61 6.77 -13.65 -9.00
CA ALA A 61 5.80 -13.77 -7.91
C ALA A 61 4.38 -13.53 -8.46
N ASN A 62 3.78 -14.66 -8.80
CA ASN A 62 2.36 -14.96 -8.97
C ASN A 62 1.41 -14.02 -8.17
N PHE A 63 0.66 -13.17 -8.86
CA PHE A 63 -0.47 -12.44 -8.25
C PHE A 63 -1.66 -13.40 -8.15
N ASN A 64 -1.77 -14.11 -7.03
CA ASN A 64 -2.97 -14.90 -6.73
C ASN A 64 -4.09 -13.96 -6.27
N PHE A 65 -4.86 -13.44 -7.23
CA PHE A 65 -6.23 -13.03 -6.99
C PHE A 65 -7.07 -14.32 -6.82
N ILE A 66 -7.29 -14.74 -5.58
CA ILE A 66 -8.32 -15.75 -5.29
C ILE A 66 -9.66 -15.01 -5.20
N ARG A 67 -10.66 -15.59 -5.90
CA ARG A 67 -12.04 -15.13 -6.08
C ARG A 67 -12.78 -14.78 -4.80
#